data_AF-A0A1J7CJS3-F1
#
_entry.id   AF-A0A1J7CJS3-F1
#
_cell.length_a   1.000
_cell.length_b   1.000
_cell.length_c   1.000
_cell.angle_alpha   90.00
_cell.angle_beta   90.00
_cell.angle_gamma   90.00
#
_symmetry.space_group_name_H-M   'P 1'
#
loop_
_entity.id
_entity.type
_entity.pdbx_description
1 polymer ?
#
loop_
_entity_poly.entity_id
_entity_poly.type
_entity_poly.pdbx_seq_one_letter_code
_entity_poly.pdbx_strand_id
1 'polypeptide(L)'
;MNEKNLEYLKDQLKYTGFGETFDAELRENIMKGDKDFKIMHTGIMNNGVPNKDTLTVELNFKKSEQTDMYFFNSYHVNLQKEENKPGMEQTFYINKDSASITMKEAYNLMEGRSVNKDLKNKEGESYNCWLKINFKESDSQGNFKLNQYHQNYGYDLEASLAKHSIKELNTPQYKEDLLNSLKKGNLQSATFVVGGAESKMYVEANPQFKTVNVYDANFQRINHRESKEEKKVESQKESVSKDHKQSSDSDEGDSGKKDNKVKKRKSPSL
;
A
#
# COMPACT_ATOMS: atom_id res chain seq x y z
N MET A 1 31.23 -15.58 -24.57
CA MET A 1 30.13 -15.16 -23.67
C MET A 1 30.58 -15.32 -22.23
N ASN A 2 30.27 -14.37 -21.35
CA ASN A 2 30.63 -14.42 -19.94
C ASN A 2 29.52 -15.13 -19.13
N GLU A 3 29.71 -16.43 -18.82
CA GLU A 3 28.70 -17.25 -18.14
C GLU A 3 28.35 -16.73 -16.73
N LYS A 4 29.32 -16.18 -15.99
CA LYS A 4 29.04 -15.59 -14.66
C LYS A 4 28.12 -14.37 -14.75
N ASN A 5 28.29 -13.56 -15.79
CA ASN A 5 27.44 -12.40 -16.01
C ASN A 5 26.03 -12.81 -16.47
N LEU A 6 25.91 -13.85 -17.30
CA LEU A 6 24.61 -14.41 -17.66
C LEU A 6 23.86 -14.91 -16.41
N GLU A 7 24.52 -15.68 -15.55
CA GLU A 7 23.91 -16.18 -14.31
C GLU A 7 23.46 -15.05 -13.39
N TYR A 8 24.30 -14.02 -13.22
CA TYR A 8 23.94 -12.83 -12.45
C TYR A 8 22.68 -12.14 -13.00
N LEU A 9 22.55 -12.02 -14.33
CA LEU A 9 21.39 -11.40 -14.94
C LEU A 9 20.13 -12.26 -14.78
N LYS A 10 20.24 -13.58 -14.85
CA LYS A 10 19.12 -14.50 -14.58
C LYS A 10 18.62 -14.37 -13.14
N ASP A 11 19.52 -14.37 -12.17
CA ASP A 11 19.18 -14.13 -10.77
C ASP A 11 18.51 -12.76 -10.60
N GLN A 12 19.06 -11.73 -11.23
CA GLN A 12 18.49 -10.39 -11.18
C GLN A 12 17.06 -10.36 -11.73
N LEU A 13 16.77 -11.02 -12.84
CA LEU A 13 15.42 -11.16 -13.39
C LEU A 13 14.48 -11.94 -12.45
N LYS A 14 14.99 -13.03 -11.87
CA LYS A 14 14.25 -13.84 -10.89
C LYS A 14 13.83 -13.01 -9.68
N TYR A 15 14.76 -12.31 -9.05
CA TYR A 15 14.50 -11.51 -7.85
C TYR A 15 13.78 -10.18 -8.12
N THR A 16 13.74 -9.71 -9.36
CA THR A 16 12.90 -8.57 -9.77
C THR A 16 11.48 -8.97 -10.17
N GLY A 17 11.16 -10.27 -10.12
CA GLY A 17 9.80 -10.78 -10.31
C GLY A 17 9.46 -11.22 -11.73
N PHE A 18 10.46 -11.37 -12.60
CA PHE A 18 10.31 -11.91 -13.96
C PHE A 18 10.56 -13.42 -14.03
N GLY A 19 11.09 -14.02 -12.95
CA GLY A 19 11.36 -15.46 -12.89
C GLY A 19 12.41 -15.88 -13.92
N GLU A 20 12.21 -17.07 -14.50
CA GLU A 20 13.14 -17.72 -15.45
C GLU A 20 12.60 -17.66 -16.89
N THR A 21 11.51 -16.90 -17.12
CA THR A 21 10.78 -16.86 -18.41
C THR A 21 11.66 -16.41 -19.57
N PHE A 22 12.63 -15.51 -19.33
CA PHE A 22 13.43 -14.87 -20.37
C PHE A 22 14.84 -15.45 -20.51
N ASP A 23 15.16 -16.56 -19.83
CA ASP A 23 16.51 -17.12 -19.78
C ASP A 23 17.10 -17.44 -21.16
N ALA A 24 16.29 -18.01 -22.05
CA ALA A 24 16.72 -18.38 -23.39
C ALA A 24 16.96 -17.15 -24.27
N GLU A 25 16.02 -16.22 -24.29
CA GLU A 25 16.09 -14.97 -25.06
C GLU A 25 17.24 -14.08 -24.57
N LEU A 26 17.46 -14.01 -23.25
CA LEU A 26 18.59 -13.32 -22.65
C LEU A 26 19.93 -13.89 -23.13
N ARG A 27 20.07 -15.23 -23.09
CA ARG A 27 21.29 -15.90 -23.57
C ARG A 27 21.52 -15.62 -25.05
N GLU A 28 20.48 -15.73 -25.89
CA GLU A 28 20.58 -15.49 -27.32
C GLU A 28 21.04 -14.06 -27.63
N ASN A 29 20.43 -13.04 -27.01
CA ASN A 29 20.81 -11.65 -27.22
C ASN A 29 22.25 -11.35 -26.76
N ILE A 30 22.68 -11.91 -25.63
CA ILE A 30 24.08 -11.78 -25.18
C ILE A 30 25.04 -12.46 -26.16
N MET A 31 24.67 -13.59 -26.74
CA MET A 31 25.48 -14.30 -27.73
C MET A 31 25.61 -13.54 -29.05
N LYS A 32 24.56 -12.82 -29.48
CA LYS A 32 24.60 -11.94 -30.66
C LYS A 32 25.62 -10.82 -30.51
N GLY A 33 25.85 -10.34 -29.29
CA GLY A 33 26.90 -9.37 -29.00
C GLY A 33 26.49 -7.90 -29.20
N ASP A 34 25.19 -7.62 -29.32
CA ASP A 34 24.67 -6.28 -29.50
C ASP A 34 24.99 -5.36 -28.31
N LYS A 35 25.26 -4.07 -28.56
CA LYS A 35 25.64 -3.12 -27.48
C LYS A 35 24.50 -2.86 -26.50
N ASP A 36 23.27 -2.95 -26.98
CA ASP A 36 22.04 -2.81 -26.23
C ASP A 36 20.98 -3.71 -26.86
N PHE A 37 20.07 -4.22 -26.03
CA PHE A 37 18.93 -4.99 -26.48
C PHE A 37 17.79 -4.89 -25.47
N LYS A 38 16.60 -5.26 -25.93
CA LYS A 38 15.38 -5.22 -25.14
C LYS A 38 14.66 -6.56 -25.22
N ILE A 39 14.05 -6.95 -24.11
CA ILE A 39 13.15 -8.11 -24.05
C ILE A 39 11.74 -7.60 -23.74
N MET A 40 10.78 -7.95 -24.59
CA MET A 40 9.40 -7.47 -24.50
C MET A 40 8.47 -8.59 -24.07
N HIS A 41 7.57 -8.32 -23.13
CA HIS A 41 6.53 -9.27 -22.75
C HIS A 41 5.21 -8.56 -22.49
N THR A 42 4.11 -9.19 -22.87
CA THR A 42 2.76 -8.71 -22.56
C THR A 42 1.96 -9.84 -21.93
N GLY A 43 1.26 -9.54 -20.83
CA GLY A 43 0.46 -10.52 -20.11
C GLY A 43 -0.62 -9.88 -19.25
N ILE A 44 -1.60 -10.69 -18.86
CA ILE A 44 -2.63 -10.29 -17.90
C ILE A 44 -2.07 -10.47 -16.49
N MET A 45 -2.18 -9.43 -15.67
CA MET A 45 -1.77 -9.55 -14.27
C MET A 45 -2.85 -10.20 -13.42
N ASN A 46 -2.58 -11.40 -12.92
CA ASN A 46 -3.36 -11.97 -11.83
C ASN A 46 -2.80 -11.46 -10.49
N ASN A 47 -3.54 -10.57 -9.83
CA ASN A 47 -3.08 -9.92 -8.61
C ASN A 47 -3.88 -10.30 -7.35
N GLY A 48 -4.78 -11.29 -7.43
CA GLY A 48 -5.70 -11.65 -6.35
C GLY A 48 -6.99 -10.84 -6.31
N VAL A 49 -7.16 -9.89 -7.23
CA VAL A 49 -8.38 -9.14 -7.50
C VAL A 49 -8.85 -9.53 -8.91
N PRO A 50 -10.15 -9.77 -9.14
CA PRO A 50 -10.68 -10.00 -10.47
C PRO A 50 -10.61 -8.71 -11.31
N ASN A 51 -9.49 -8.50 -12.00
CA ASN A 51 -9.33 -7.46 -13.00
C ASN A 51 -8.83 -8.05 -14.33
N LYS A 52 -8.87 -7.22 -15.38
CA LYS A 52 -8.43 -7.57 -16.74
C LYS A 52 -7.24 -6.72 -17.16
N ASP A 53 -6.46 -6.28 -16.18
CA ASP A 53 -5.33 -5.38 -16.40
C ASP A 53 -4.29 -6.09 -17.27
N THR A 54 -3.92 -5.44 -18.36
CA THR A 54 -2.85 -5.90 -19.25
C THR A 54 -1.60 -5.11 -18.95
N LEU A 55 -0.49 -5.83 -18.72
CA LEU A 55 0.83 -5.24 -18.60
C LEU A 55 1.65 -5.56 -19.83
N THR A 56 2.22 -4.51 -20.44
CA THR A 56 3.33 -4.64 -21.37
C THR A 56 4.60 -4.17 -20.69
N VAL A 57 5.62 -5.02 -20.66
CA VAL A 57 6.91 -4.76 -20.03
C VAL A 57 8.03 -4.82 -21.05
N GLU A 58 8.96 -3.88 -20.96
CA GLU A 58 10.18 -3.81 -21.76
C GLU A 58 11.38 -3.82 -20.82
N LEU A 59 12.18 -4.88 -20.87
CA LEU A 59 13.39 -5.04 -20.07
C LEU A 59 14.59 -4.49 -20.86
N ASN A 60 15.29 -3.50 -20.31
CA ASN A 60 16.38 -2.80 -20.99
C ASN A 60 17.75 -3.29 -20.53
N PHE A 61 18.53 -3.84 -21.47
CA PHE A 61 19.88 -4.32 -21.23
C PHE A 61 20.90 -3.52 -22.03
N LYS A 62 22.08 -3.26 -21.43
CA LYS A 62 23.19 -2.62 -22.12
C LYS A 62 24.51 -3.31 -21.77
N LYS A 63 25.37 -3.50 -22.77
CA LYS A 63 26.76 -3.92 -22.60
C LYS A 63 27.58 -2.75 -22.04
N SER A 64 28.48 -3.06 -21.12
CA SER A 64 29.49 -2.14 -20.61
C SER A 64 30.40 -1.66 -21.75
N GLU A 65 30.77 -0.39 -21.72
CA GLU A 65 31.76 0.18 -22.66
C GLU A 65 33.19 -0.17 -22.24
N GLN A 66 33.39 -0.60 -21.00
CA GLN A 66 34.71 -0.87 -20.41
C GLN A 66 34.99 -2.37 -20.24
N THR A 67 33.95 -3.21 -20.24
CA THR A 67 34.06 -4.64 -19.95
C THR A 67 33.12 -5.44 -20.84
N ASP A 68 33.27 -6.77 -20.85
CA ASP A 68 32.34 -7.67 -21.56
C ASP A 68 31.05 -7.97 -20.78
N MET A 69 30.74 -7.20 -19.74
CA MET A 69 29.55 -7.41 -18.92
C MET A 69 28.34 -6.69 -19.52
N TYR A 70 27.18 -7.34 -19.45
CA TYR A 70 25.86 -6.74 -19.66
C TYR A 70 25.21 -6.40 -18.33
N PHE A 71 24.36 -5.38 -18.35
CA PHE A 71 23.59 -4.93 -17.21
C PHE A 71 22.12 -4.78 -17.58
N PHE A 72 21.25 -5.31 -16.73
CA PHE A 72 19.83 -4.99 -16.73
C PHE A 72 19.65 -3.66 -15.99
N ASN A 73 19.32 -2.60 -16.73
CA ASN A 73 19.37 -1.22 -16.23
C ASN A 73 18.02 -0.69 -15.78
N SER A 74 16.95 -1.07 -16.47
CA SER A 74 15.59 -0.63 -16.17
C SER A 74 14.57 -1.55 -16.84
N TYR A 75 13.34 -1.46 -16.38
CA TYR A 75 12.20 -1.97 -17.12
C TYR A 75 11.13 -0.88 -17.24
N HIS A 76 10.59 -0.75 -18.45
CA HIS A 76 9.46 0.12 -18.73
C HIS A 76 8.17 -0.70 -18.64
N VAL A 77 7.15 -0.13 -18.01
CA VAL A 77 5.85 -0.77 -17.79
C VAL A 77 4.77 0.11 -18.39
N ASN A 78 3.92 -0.48 -19.23
CA ASN A 78 2.65 0.09 -19.64
C ASN A 78 1.52 -0.74 -19.01
N LEU A 79 0.70 -0.08 -18.17
CA LEU A 79 -0.46 -0.66 -17.49
C LEU A 79 -1.75 -0.19 -18.14
N GLN A 80 -2.42 -1.11 -18.83
CA GLN A 80 -3.69 -0.87 -19.48
C GLN A 80 -4.84 -1.51 -18.69
N LYS A 81 -5.74 -0.67 -18.17
CA LYS A 81 -6.92 -1.11 -17.38
C LYS A 81 -8.17 -1.36 -18.23
N GLU A 82 -8.25 -0.70 -19.37
CA GLU A 82 -9.38 -0.78 -20.28
C GLU A 82 -8.88 -1.00 -21.70
N GLU A 83 -9.56 -1.90 -22.41
CA GLU A 83 -9.29 -2.15 -23.82
C GLU A 83 -9.47 -0.86 -24.62
N ASN A 84 -8.57 -0.60 -25.57
CA ASN A 84 -8.57 0.59 -26.44
C ASN A 84 -8.39 1.96 -25.74
N LYS A 85 -8.06 2.01 -24.45
CA LYS A 85 -7.59 3.24 -23.80
C LYS A 85 -6.07 3.22 -23.65
N PRO A 86 -5.40 4.38 -23.73
CA PRO A 86 -3.98 4.47 -23.41
C PRO A 86 -3.72 3.94 -22.00
N GLY A 87 -2.71 3.09 -21.87
CA GLY A 87 -2.23 2.65 -20.58
C GLY A 87 -1.41 3.73 -19.88
N MET A 88 -1.22 3.55 -18.58
CA MET A 88 -0.30 4.35 -17.80
C MET A 88 1.12 3.81 -17.97
N GLU A 89 2.08 4.69 -18.23
CA GLU A 89 3.48 4.32 -18.41
C GLU A 89 4.33 4.75 -17.21
N GLN A 90 5.29 3.90 -16.85
CA GLN A 90 6.28 4.18 -15.82
C GLN A 90 7.56 3.37 -16.08
N THR A 91 8.72 4.00 -15.95
CA THR A 91 10.02 3.33 -15.98
C THR A 91 10.54 3.12 -14.56
N PHE A 92 10.97 1.90 -14.26
CA PHE A 92 11.61 1.52 -13.02
C PHE A 92 13.07 1.16 -13.28
N TYR A 93 13.98 1.86 -12.62
CA TYR A 93 15.41 1.64 -12.75
C TYR A 93 15.89 0.57 -11.78
N ILE A 94 16.83 -0.26 -12.24
CA ILE A 94 17.49 -1.22 -11.39
C ILE A 94 18.69 -0.56 -10.73
N ASN A 95 18.62 -0.43 -9.42
CA ASN A 95 19.72 0.05 -8.62
C ASN A 95 20.50 -1.14 -8.06
N LYS A 96 21.81 -1.18 -8.31
CA LYS A 96 22.70 -2.20 -7.72
C LYS A 96 22.85 -2.03 -6.20
N ASP A 97 22.75 -0.79 -5.73
CA ASP A 97 23.05 -0.45 -4.33
C ASP A 97 21.82 -0.31 -3.45
N SER A 98 20.60 -0.29 -4.00
CA SER A 98 19.35 -0.21 -3.23
C SER A 98 18.36 -1.25 -3.69
N ALA A 99 17.38 -1.58 -2.83
CA ALA A 99 16.36 -2.55 -3.17
C ALA A 99 15.58 -2.11 -4.40
N SER A 100 15.74 -2.85 -5.51
CA SER A 100 14.99 -2.60 -6.74
C SER A 100 13.50 -2.84 -6.53
N ILE A 101 12.68 -2.07 -7.23
CA ILE A 101 11.23 -2.28 -7.28
C ILE A 101 11.01 -3.52 -8.15
N THR A 102 10.32 -4.52 -7.62
CA THR A 102 9.93 -5.73 -8.36
C THR A 102 8.75 -5.44 -9.27
N MET A 103 8.51 -6.28 -10.28
CA MET A 103 7.35 -6.14 -11.18
C MET A 103 6.01 -6.08 -10.43
N LYS A 104 5.86 -6.88 -9.36
CA LYS A 104 4.66 -6.85 -8.54
C LYS A 104 4.50 -5.54 -7.76
N GLU A 105 5.58 -5.02 -7.19
CA GLU A 105 5.59 -3.74 -6.49
C GLU A 105 5.34 -2.57 -7.46
N ALA A 106 5.92 -2.61 -8.67
CA ALA A 106 5.69 -1.65 -9.73
C ALA A 106 4.20 -1.57 -10.10
N TYR A 107 3.58 -2.73 -10.34
CA TYR A 107 2.14 -2.81 -10.56
C TYR A 107 1.35 -2.21 -9.38
N ASN A 108 1.71 -2.54 -8.14
CA ASN A 108 1.04 -1.98 -6.95
C ASN A 108 1.18 -0.45 -6.86
N LEU A 109 2.35 0.10 -7.18
CA LEU A 109 2.59 1.54 -7.24
C LEU A 109 1.74 2.23 -8.33
N MET A 110 1.65 1.62 -9.51
CA MET A 110 0.85 2.12 -10.63
C MET A 110 -0.66 2.03 -10.35
N GLU A 111 -1.10 1.07 -9.53
CA GLU A 111 -2.45 1.05 -8.94
C GLU A 111 -2.70 2.15 -7.90
N GLY A 112 -1.69 2.97 -7.58
CA GLY A 112 -1.78 4.06 -6.60
C GLY A 112 -1.60 3.61 -5.15
N ARG A 113 -1.15 2.37 -4.93
CA ARG A 113 -0.83 1.82 -3.60
C ARG A 113 0.58 2.21 -3.17
N SER A 114 0.90 1.94 -1.91
CA SER A 114 2.19 2.24 -1.34
C SER A 114 3.03 0.99 -1.11
N VAL A 115 4.32 1.08 -1.40
CA VAL A 115 5.29 -0.01 -1.23
C VAL A 115 6.36 0.43 -0.24
N ASN A 116 6.71 -0.44 0.70
CA ASN A 116 7.78 -0.22 1.67
C ASN A 116 9.08 -0.83 1.17
N LYS A 117 10.18 -0.06 1.19
CA LYS A 117 11.51 -0.50 0.77
C LYS A 117 12.56 -0.06 1.77
N ASP A 118 13.61 -0.86 1.88
CA ASP A 118 14.88 -0.45 2.45
C ASP A 118 15.76 0.11 1.32
N LEU A 119 15.98 1.42 1.37
CA LEU A 119 16.75 2.17 0.39
C LEU A 119 18.10 2.56 0.99
N LYS A 120 19.04 3.02 0.15
CA LYS A 120 20.31 3.59 0.61
C LYS A 120 20.41 5.06 0.24
N ASN A 121 20.97 5.88 1.13
CA ASN A 121 21.30 7.28 0.83
C ASN A 121 22.62 7.35 0.05
N LYS A 122 23.11 8.58 -0.23
CA LYS A 122 24.34 8.79 -0.99
C LYS A 122 25.58 8.29 -0.25
N GLU A 123 25.48 8.24 1.08
CA GLU A 123 26.48 7.79 2.02
C GLU A 123 26.47 6.25 2.18
N GLY A 124 25.51 5.56 1.55
CA GLY A 124 25.36 4.10 1.61
C GLY A 124 24.63 3.58 2.85
N GLU A 125 24.11 4.48 3.70
CA GLU A 125 23.34 4.12 4.89
C GLU A 125 21.94 3.66 4.48
N SER A 126 21.53 2.52 5.04
CA SER A 126 20.21 1.96 4.76
C SER A 126 19.13 2.67 5.59
N TYR A 127 18.00 2.99 4.96
CA TYR A 127 16.83 3.57 5.62
C TYR A 127 15.54 2.97 5.07
N ASN A 128 14.56 2.79 5.96
CA ASN A 128 13.24 2.31 5.57
C ASN A 128 12.34 3.46 5.10
N CYS A 129 11.62 3.24 4.01
CA CYS A 129 10.76 4.25 3.40
C CYS A 129 9.54 3.64 2.72
N TRP A 130 8.40 4.31 2.81
CA TRP A 130 7.25 4.03 1.96
C TRP A 130 7.27 4.90 0.71
N LEU A 131 7.06 4.27 -0.44
CA LEU A 131 7.00 4.89 -1.75
C LEU A 131 5.54 4.93 -2.24
N LYS A 132 5.17 6.01 -2.92
CA LYS A 132 3.88 6.16 -3.60
C LYS A 132 4.03 7.03 -4.85
N ILE A 133 3.44 6.64 -5.96
CA ILE A 133 3.43 7.49 -7.18
C ILE A 133 2.64 8.78 -6.92
N ASN A 134 3.24 9.91 -7.32
CA ASN A 134 2.59 11.20 -7.43
C ASN A 134 2.13 11.41 -8.86
N PHE A 135 0.88 11.02 -9.16
CA PHE A 135 0.29 11.15 -10.50
C PHE A 135 0.10 12.61 -10.97
N LYS A 136 0.42 13.61 -10.15
CA LYS A 136 0.32 15.03 -10.49
C LYS A 136 1.63 15.62 -11.00
N GLU A 137 2.74 14.92 -10.80
CA GLU A 137 4.07 15.41 -11.15
C GLU A 137 4.87 14.33 -11.89
N SER A 138 5.30 14.66 -13.10
CA SER A 138 6.25 13.87 -13.88
C SER A 138 7.61 14.58 -13.95
N ASP A 139 8.66 13.83 -14.22
CA ASP A 139 9.94 14.37 -14.62
C ASP A 139 9.95 14.75 -16.12
N SER A 140 11.10 15.20 -16.62
CA SER A 140 11.29 15.59 -18.02
C SER A 140 11.21 14.42 -19.01
N GLN A 141 11.27 13.18 -18.54
CA GLN A 141 11.16 11.96 -19.34
C GLN A 141 9.73 11.39 -19.29
N GLY A 142 8.80 12.08 -18.62
CA GLY A 142 7.41 11.63 -18.47
C GLY A 142 7.18 10.63 -17.34
N ASN A 143 8.21 10.29 -16.57
CA ASN A 143 8.09 9.35 -15.46
C ASN A 143 7.45 10.03 -14.26
N PHE A 144 6.44 9.43 -13.62
CA PHE A 144 5.84 10.04 -12.44
C PHE A 144 6.81 10.00 -11.25
N LYS A 145 6.82 11.07 -10.46
CA LYS A 145 7.64 11.15 -9.26
C LYS A 145 7.13 10.22 -8.17
N LEU A 146 8.05 9.75 -7.32
CA LEU A 146 7.72 8.97 -6.12
C LEU A 146 7.77 9.86 -4.88
N ASN A 147 6.65 9.96 -4.17
CA ASN A 147 6.62 10.49 -2.81
C ASN A 147 7.22 9.48 -1.85
N GLN A 148 8.02 9.99 -0.91
CA GLN A 148 8.73 9.21 0.09
C GLN A 148 8.21 9.55 1.49
N TYR A 149 7.83 8.53 2.24
CA TYR A 149 7.47 8.64 3.65
C TYR A 149 8.48 7.83 4.47
N HIS A 150 9.56 8.50 4.88
CA HIS A 150 10.64 7.91 5.66
C HIS A 150 10.15 7.43 7.04
N GLN A 151 10.92 6.59 7.72
CA GLN A 151 10.61 6.10 9.07
C GLN A 151 10.21 7.20 10.07
N ASN A 152 10.84 8.38 10.00
CA ASN A 152 10.55 9.53 10.87
C ASN A 152 9.22 10.24 10.53
N TYR A 153 8.58 9.90 9.42
CA TYR A 153 7.25 10.39 9.06
C TYR A 153 6.20 9.95 10.09
N GLY A 154 6.43 8.84 10.79
CA GLY A 154 5.58 8.34 11.87
C GLY A 154 4.34 7.58 11.38
N TYR A 155 4.41 6.94 10.21
CA TYR A 155 3.44 5.92 9.84
C TYR A 155 3.85 4.58 10.42
N ASP A 156 2.98 4.01 11.24
CA ASP A 156 3.12 2.67 11.78
C ASP A 156 2.00 1.79 11.21
N LEU A 157 2.39 0.83 10.37
CA LEU A 157 1.45 -0.09 9.72
C LEU A 157 0.77 -1.00 10.75
N GLU A 158 1.54 -1.55 11.69
CA GLU A 158 1.02 -2.50 12.67
C GLU A 158 0.05 -1.81 13.63
N ALA A 159 0.44 -0.65 14.16
CA ALA A 159 -0.44 0.15 15.01
C ALA A 159 -1.68 0.66 14.24
N SER A 160 -1.57 0.86 12.93
CA SER A 160 -2.74 1.21 12.10
C SER A 160 -3.69 0.03 11.93
N LEU A 161 -3.20 -1.18 11.72
CA LEU A 161 -4.01 -2.40 11.63
C LEU A 161 -4.67 -2.74 12.96
N ALA A 162 -3.96 -2.58 14.09
CA ALA A 162 -4.46 -2.88 15.43
C ALA A 162 -5.67 -2.04 15.85
N LYS A 163 -5.97 -0.95 15.13
CA LYS A 163 -7.20 -0.15 15.31
C LYS A 163 -8.46 -0.87 14.79
N HIS A 164 -8.28 -1.97 14.07
CA HIS A 164 -9.32 -2.77 13.48
C HIS A 164 -9.34 -4.16 14.11
N SER A 165 -10.53 -4.72 14.28
CA SER A 165 -10.73 -6.07 14.80
C SER A 165 -10.42 -7.12 13.72
N ILE A 166 -9.14 -7.28 13.38
CA ILE A 166 -8.66 -8.21 12.35
C ILE A 166 -8.17 -9.50 13.02
N LYS A 167 -8.72 -10.65 12.60
CA LYS A 167 -8.46 -11.96 13.21
C LYS A 167 -7.02 -12.42 13.02
N GLU A 168 -6.44 -12.16 11.85
CA GLU A 168 -5.07 -12.54 11.48
C GLU A 168 -4.02 -11.92 12.41
N LEU A 169 -4.32 -10.77 13.04
CA LEU A 169 -3.40 -10.13 13.99
C LEU A 169 -3.18 -10.94 15.28
N ASN A 170 -4.08 -11.88 15.60
CA ASN A 170 -4.00 -12.72 16.80
C ASN A 170 -3.07 -13.93 16.63
N THR A 171 -2.68 -14.26 15.40
CA THR A 171 -1.76 -15.37 15.11
C THR A 171 -0.45 -14.80 14.60
N PRO A 172 0.70 -15.03 15.28
CA PRO A 172 1.98 -14.42 14.89
C PRO A 172 2.35 -14.60 13.41
N GLN A 173 2.21 -15.82 12.88
CA GLN A 173 2.49 -16.10 11.47
C GLN A 173 1.57 -15.31 10.52
N TYR A 174 0.26 -15.32 10.76
CA TYR A 174 -0.70 -14.63 9.89
C TYR A 174 -0.56 -13.11 9.96
N LYS A 175 -0.21 -12.58 11.13
CA LYS A 175 0.14 -11.18 11.30
C LYS A 175 1.37 -10.83 10.47
N GLU A 176 2.44 -11.61 10.55
CA GLU A 176 3.65 -11.40 9.76
C GLU A 176 3.36 -11.47 8.25
N ASP A 177 2.61 -12.47 7.80
CA ASP A 177 2.22 -12.62 6.40
C ASP A 177 1.40 -11.42 5.91
N LEU A 178 0.44 -10.94 6.71
CA LEU A 178 -0.35 -9.75 6.42
C LEU A 178 0.54 -8.51 6.31
N LEU A 179 1.42 -8.27 7.29
CA LEU A 179 2.35 -7.14 7.27
C LEU A 179 3.27 -7.18 6.05
N ASN A 180 3.83 -8.34 5.72
CA ASN A 180 4.72 -8.52 4.59
C ASN A 180 4.01 -8.31 3.25
N SER A 181 2.76 -8.78 3.12
CA SER A 181 1.93 -8.54 1.93
C SER A 181 1.64 -7.05 1.73
N LEU A 182 1.27 -6.34 2.81
CA LEU A 182 0.97 -4.92 2.77
C LEU A 182 2.21 -4.05 2.52
N LYS A 183 3.37 -4.43 3.05
CA LYS A 183 4.66 -3.79 2.75
C LYS A 183 5.01 -3.89 1.27
N LYS A 184 4.64 -4.97 0.58
CA LYS A 184 4.80 -5.12 -0.88
C LYS A 184 3.73 -4.33 -1.67
N GLY A 185 2.83 -3.61 -0.99
CA GLY A 185 1.76 -2.82 -1.59
C GLY A 185 0.57 -3.63 -2.09
N ASN A 186 0.43 -4.88 -1.69
CA ASN A 186 -0.72 -5.70 -2.08
C ASN A 186 -2.01 -5.19 -1.42
N LEU A 187 -3.13 -5.39 -2.09
CA LEU A 187 -4.45 -5.33 -1.49
C LEU A 187 -4.76 -6.71 -0.87
N GLN A 188 -4.64 -6.82 0.45
CA GLN A 188 -4.66 -8.10 1.13
C GLN A 188 -6.03 -8.37 1.75
N SER A 189 -6.59 -9.56 1.52
CA SER A 189 -7.81 -9.97 2.23
C SER A 189 -7.49 -10.29 3.70
N ALA A 190 -8.36 -9.85 4.60
CA ALA A 190 -8.29 -10.12 6.03
C ALA A 190 -9.70 -10.31 6.63
N THR A 191 -9.78 -10.99 7.76
CA THR A 191 -11.04 -11.34 8.43
C THR A 191 -11.34 -10.33 9.54
N PHE A 192 -12.36 -9.51 9.34
CA PHE A 192 -12.81 -8.50 10.29
C PHE A 192 -13.93 -9.05 11.18
N VAL A 193 -13.87 -8.72 12.47
CA VAL A 193 -14.90 -9.08 13.46
C VAL A 193 -15.62 -7.82 13.93
N VAL A 194 -16.86 -7.62 13.50
CA VAL A 194 -17.67 -6.43 13.85
C VAL A 194 -18.95 -6.92 14.53
N GLY A 195 -19.20 -6.49 15.78
CA GLY A 195 -20.36 -6.95 16.55
C GLY A 195 -20.41 -8.46 16.77
N GLY A 196 -19.25 -9.14 16.76
CA GLY A 196 -19.15 -10.60 16.85
C GLY A 196 -19.35 -11.35 15.52
N ALA A 197 -19.72 -10.67 14.44
CA ALA A 197 -19.84 -11.27 13.12
C ALA A 197 -18.51 -11.18 12.34
N GLU A 198 -18.11 -12.28 11.71
CA GLU A 198 -16.93 -12.30 10.83
C GLU A 198 -17.30 -11.86 9.41
N SER A 199 -16.46 -11.03 8.81
CA SER A 199 -16.61 -10.57 7.42
C SER A 199 -15.24 -10.50 6.75
N LYS A 200 -15.16 -10.97 5.51
CA LYS A 200 -13.93 -10.85 4.72
C LYS A 200 -13.89 -9.48 4.06
N MET A 201 -12.84 -8.73 4.36
CA MET A 201 -12.58 -7.40 3.78
C MET A 201 -11.17 -7.37 3.19
N TYR A 202 -10.84 -6.29 2.48
CA TYR A 202 -9.52 -6.07 1.91
C TYR A 202 -8.87 -4.84 2.51
N VAL A 203 -7.55 -4.89 2.71
CA VAL A 203 -6.78 -3.81 3.31
C VAL A 203 -5.53 -3.49 2.51
N GLU A 204 -5.13 -2.23 2.51
CA GLU A 204 -3.86 -1.74 1.95
C GLU A 204 -3.26 -0.66 2.86
N ALA A 205 -1.94 -0.50 2.81
CA ALA A 205 -1.24 0.53 3.54
C ALA A 205 -1.54 1.94 2.99
N ASN A 206 -1.76 2.91 3.87
CA ASN A 206 -1.96 4.32 3.51
C ASN A 206 -1.03 5.24 4.32
N PRO A 207 0.28 5.23 4.02
CA PRO A 207 1.27 6.02 4.73
C PRO A 207 0.96 7.50 4.71
N GLN A 208 0.50 8.05 3.58
CA GLN A 208 0.17 9.47 3.43
C GLN A 208 -0.73 9.99 4.56
N PHE A 209 -1.76 9.23 4.91
CA PHE A 209 -2.71 9.57 5.97
C PHE A 209 -2.46 8.82 7.29
N LYS A 210 -1.34 8.12 7.42
CA LYS A 210 -0.96 7.32 8.60
C LYS A 210 -2.05 6.33 9.05
N THR A 211 -2.68 5.67 8.09
CA THR A 211 -3.80 4.74 8.28
C THR A 211 -3.68 3.55 7.33
N VAL A 212 -4.64 2.64 7.38
CA VAL A 212 -4.91 1.69 6.30
C VAL A 212 -6.21 2.08 5.59
N ASN A 213 -6.33 1.77 4.30
CA ASN A 213 -7.62 1.79 3.62
C ASN A 213 -8.26 0.40 3.75
N VAL A 214 -9.59 0.37 3.93
CA VAL A 214 -10.38 -0.87 4.03
C VAL A 214 -11.43 -0.87 2.93
N TYR A 215 -11.64 -2.02 2.30
CA TYR A 215 -12.58 -2.23 1.23
C TYR A 215 -13.46 -3.46 1.51
N ASP A 216 -14.71 -3.41 1.06
CA ASP A 216 -15.64 -4.53 1.14
C ASP A 216 -15.34 -5.62 0.08
N ALA A 217 -16.18 -6.64 0.01
CA ALA A 217 -16.06 -7.72 -0.97
C ALA A 217 -16.23 -7.28 -2.44
N ASN A 218 -16.80 -6.09 -2.67
CA ASN A 218 -16.98 -5.47 -3.98
C ASN A 218 -15.89 -4.44 -4.29
N PHE A 219 -14.80 -4.43 -3.51
CA PHE A 219 -13.69 -3.49 -3.59
C PHE A 219 -14.11 -2.02 -3.44
N GLN A 220 -15.25 -1.76 -2.77
CA GLN A 220 -15.69 -0.41 -2.44
C GLN A 220 -15.06 0.05 -1.13
N ARG A 221 -14.52 1.28 -1.14
CA ARG A 221 -13.81 1.83 0.03
C ARG A 221 -14.77 2.10 1.17
N ILE A 222 -14.50 1.53 2.33
CA ILE A 222 -15.24 1.76 3.56
C ILE A 222 -14.67 2.99 4.27
N ASN A 223 -15.43 4.08 4.31
CA ASN A 223 -15.03 5.30 5.00
C ASN A 223 -15.47 5.24 6.47
N HIS A 224 -14.54 4.98 7.38
CA HIS A 224 -14.77 4.91 8.83
C HIS A 224 -15.19 6.25 9.49
N ARG A 225 -15.58 7.27 8.72
CA ARG A 225 -16.23 8.47 9.26
C ARG A 225 -17.69 8.20 9.65
N GLU A 226 -18.36 7.25 9.00
CA GLU A 226 -19.76 6.89 9.30
C GLU A 226 -19.89 6.00 10.56
N SER A 227 -18.87 5.18 10.88
CA SER A 227 -18.90 4.31 12.07
C SER A 227 -18.74 5.06 13.42
N LYS A 228 -18.38 6.35 13.40
CA LYS A 228 -18.45 7.21 14.59
C LYS A 228 -19.89 7.62 14.93
N GLU A 229 -20.79 7.64 13.96
CA GLU A 229 -22.21 7.89 14.22
C GLU A 229 -22.88 6.65 14.80
N GLU A 230 -22.47 5.44 14.38
CA GLU A 230 -22.97 4.18 14.97
C GLU A 230 -22.58 4.03 16.44
N LYS A 231 -21.36 4.44 16.84
CA LYS A 231 -20.96 4.46 18.26
C LYS A 231 -21.72 5.49 19.11
N LYS A 232 -22.33 6.52 18.50
CA LYS A 232 -23.20 7.49 19.21
C LYS A 232 -24.60 6.95 19.46
N VAL A 233 -25.11 6.08 18.58
CA VAL A 233 -26.44 5.47 18.75
C VAL A 233 -26.41 4.40 19.85
N GLU A 234 -25.29 3.68 20.01
CA GLU A 234 -25.15 2.66 21.05
C GLU A 234 -24.96 3.26 22.45
N SER A 235 -24.25 4.38 22.57
CA SER A 235 -24.05 5.09 23.85
C SER A 235 -25.26 5.95 24.29
N GLN A 236 -26.31 6.08 23.47
CA GLN A 236 -27.60 6.66 23.88
C GLN A 236 -28.64 5.60 24.30
N LYS A 237 -28.42 4.31 24.01
CA LYS A 237 -29.32 3.24 24.47
C LYS A 237 -29.04 2.76 25.90
N GLU A 238 -27.82 2.95 26.40
CA GLU A 238 -27.45 2.56 27.78
C GLU A 238 -27.85 3.60 28.85
N SER A 239 -28.19 4.84 28.47
CA SER A 239 -28.60 5.88 29.44
C SER A 239 -30.09 5.90 29.77
N VAL A 240 -30.94 5.15 29.04
CA VAL A 240 -32.41 5.13 29.27
C VAL A 240 -32.84 3.97 30.18
N SER A 241 -31.95 3.00 30.44
CA SER A 241 -32.30 1.75 31.15
C SER A 241 -31.97 1.74 32.65
N LYS A 242 -31.67 2.90 33.26
CA LYS A 242 -31.31 3.00 34.70
C LYS A 242 -32.26 3.84 35.57
N ASP A 243 -33.45 4.19 35.08
CA ASP A 243 -34.42 5.02 35.82
C ASP A 243 -35.74 4.32 36.20
N HIS A 244 -35.72 2.99 36.37
CA HIS A 244 -36.91 2.28 36.85
C HIS A 244 -36.59 1.15 37.85
N LYS A 245 -36.31 1.52 39.11
CA LYS A 245 -36.81 0.88 40.35
C LYS A 245 -36.11 1.46 41.60
N GLN A 246 -36.77 2.36 42.33
CA GLN A 246 -37.05 2.18 43.76
C GLN A 246 -38.09 3.21 44.29
N SER A 247 -39.29 2.68 44.53
CA SER A 247 -40.31 2.96 45.58
C SER A 247 -40.43 4.33 46.30
N SER A 248 -41.68 4.82 46.27
CA SER A 248 -42.47 5.47 47.34
C SER A 248 -42.17 4.95 48.77
N ASP A 249 -42.33 5.67 49.89
CA ASP A 249 -43.33 6.70 50.24
C ASP A 249 -42.92 7.49 51.54
N SER A 250 -43.42 8.73 51.67
CA SER A 250 -43.73 9.55 52.90
C SER A 250 -42.65 9.81 53.98
N ASP A 251 -42.49 10.97 54.65
CA ASP A 251 -43.23 12.24 54.76
C ASP A 251 -42.36 13.34 55.45
N GLU A 252 -42.78 14.60 55.28
CA GLU A 252 -42.55 15.84 56.07
C GLU A 252 -41.14 16.42 56.35
N GLY A 253 -40.97 17.73 56.06
CA GLY A 253 -40.06 18.59 56.84
C GLY A 253 -39.30 19.74 56.16
N ASP A 254 -40.03 20.77 55.70
CA ASP A 254 -39.68 22.19 55.81
C ASP A 254 -38.58 22.91 54.98
N SER A 255 -39.01 24.09 54.52
CA SER A 255 -38.38 25.36 54.12
C SER A 255 -37.02 25.45 53.39
N GLY A 256 -37.00 26.18 52.25
CA GLY A 256 -35.74 26.65 51.66
C GLY A 256 -35.75 27.28 50.27
N LYS A 257 -36.56 28.32 50.05
CA LYS A 257 -36.56 29.25 48.90
C LYS A 257 -35.14 29.71 48.44
N LYS A 258 -34.83 29.67 47.12
CA LYS A 258 -34.49 30.85 46.25
C LYS A 258 -33.81 30.51 44.90
N ASP A 259 -34.53 30.89 43.84
CA ASP A 259 -34.13 31.73 42.69
C ASP A 259 -32.86 31.46 41.86
N ASN A 260 -33.11 31.00 40.62
CA ASN A 260 -32.79 31.65 39.33
C ASN A 260 -31.58 32.61 39.25
N LYS A 261 -30.64 32.32 38.33
CA LYS A 261 -30.37 33.22 37.18
C LYS A 261 -29.46 32.62 36.10
N VAL A 262 -30.06 32.53 34.91
CA VAL A 262 -29.43 32.52 33.59
C VAL A 262 -28.61 33.80 33.38
N LYS A 263 -27.38 33.70 32.84
CA LYS A 263 -26.72 34.78 32.09
C LYS A 263 -25.98 34.26 30.86
N LYS A 264 -26.60 34.50 29.70
CA LYS A 264 -25.95 34.66 28.39
C LYS A 264 -25.06 35.91 28.40
N ARG A 265 -23.88 35.84 27.76
CA ARG A 265 -23.30 36.81 26.77
C ARG A 265 -21.80 36.54 26.64
N LYS A 266 -21.34 36.10 25.46
CA LYS A 266 -20.85 36.88 24.29
C LYS A 266 -19.32 36.89 24.28
N SER A 267 -18.77 36.34 23.20
CA SER A 267 -17.46 36.65 22.64
C SER A 267 -17.31 38.16 22.37
N PRO A 268 -16.07 38.67 22.28
CA PRO A 268 -15.46 38.80 20.96
C PRO A 268 -13.96 38.44 20.88
N SER A 269 -13.61 38.15 19.63
CA SER A 269 -12.32 38.06 18.96
C SER A 269 -11.23 39.06 19.35
N LEU A 270 -9.98 38.60 19.26
CA LEU A 270 -8.98 39.07 18.30
C LEU A 270 -8.15 37.87 17.83
#